data_AF-A0A7Y8RTR9-F1
#
_entry.id   AF-A0A7Y8RTR9-F1
#
_cell.length_a   1.000
_cell.length_b   1.000
_cell.length_c   1.000
_cell.angle_alpha   90.00
_cell.angle_beta   90.00
_cell.angle_gamma   90.00
#
_symmetry.space_group_name_H-M   'P 1'
#
loop_
_entity.id
_entity.type
_entity.pdbx_description
1 polymer ?
#
loop_
_entity_poly.entity_id
_entity_poly.type
_entity_poly.pdbx_seq_one_letter_code
_entity_poly.pdbx_strand_id
1 'polypeptide(L)'
;SVYAYQNDKDSRCTTTTTPCALAVNGNSADNQFRLYEGFAQADIGGLAVPLAFYGQYVKNNDAVTDQDTAWLIGAKSKVFGFNLDYNYRDIQRNAVVGAFTDSDFANGTTGSRGHKMKVSYDIDKNFALGATYFLTKADYASRTQRDANTNTLQLDAEAKF
;
A
#
# COMPACT_ATOMS: atom_id res chain seq x y z
N SER A 1 -5.11 -15.18 4.83
CA SER A 1 -4.52 -15.93 3.71
C SER A 1 -3.00 -15.79 3.75
N VAL A 2 -2.28 -16.69 3.07
CA VAL A 2 -0.81 -16.61 2.93
C VAL A 2 -0.46 -16.72 1.45
N TYR A 3 0.44 -15.87 0.99
CA TYR A 3 0.91 -15.81 -0.40
C TYR A 3 2.44 -15.80 -0.43
N ALA A 4 3.01 -16.38 -1.49
CA ALA A 4 4.44 -16.34 -1.78
C ALA A 4 4.68 -15.85 -3.20
N TYR A 5 5.54 -14.83 -3.34
CA TYR A 5 6.07 -14.36 -4.61
C TYR A 5 7.53 -14.74 -4.75
N GLN A 6 7.91 -15.28 -5.89
CA GLN A 6 9.31 -15.48 -6.25
C GLN A 6 9.50 -15.13 -7.73
N ASN A 7 10.09 -13.97 -8.02
CA ASN A 7 10.42 -13.60 -9.39
C ASN A 7 11.54 -12.54 -9.40
N ASP A 8 12.70 -12.89 -9.95
CA ASP A 8 13.83 -11.96 -10.05
C ASP A 8 14.98 -12.38 -10.98
N LYS A 9 15.08 -13.64 -11.43
CA LYS A 9 16.27 -14.12 -12.16
C LYS A 9 16.65 -13.29 -13.39
N ASP A 10 15.68 -12.69 -14.08
CA ASP A 10 15.90 -11.89 -15.30
C ASP A 10 15.64 -10.38 -15.12
N SER A 11 15.35 -9.90 -13.90
CA SER A 11 15.00 -8.49 -13.63
C SER A 11 16.11 -7.69 -12.93
N ARG A 12 17.29 -8.29 -12.73
CA ARG A 12 18.47 -7.63 -12.15
C ARG A 12 18.98 -6.51 -13.06
N CYS A 13 19.36 -5.38 -12.46
CA CYS A 13 20.13 -4.33 -13.14
C CYS A 13 21.57 -4.83 -13.38
N THR A 14 21.79 -5.60 -14.44
CA THR A 14 23.12 -6.15 -14.76
C THR A 14 23.90 -5.27 -15.74
N THR A 15 23.23 -4.40 -16.51
CA THR A 15 23.81 -3.50 -17.53
C THR A 15 22.92 -2.28 -17.78
N THR A 16 23.45 -1.25 -18.46
CA THR A 16 22.70 -0.06 -18.93
C THR A 16 21.59 -0.35 -19.95
N THR A 17 21.46 -1.61 -20.41
CA THR A 17 20.51 -2.03 -21.44
C THR A 17 19.38 -2.93 -20.91
N THR A 18 19.47 -3.41 -19.66
CA THR A 18 18.40 -4.22 -19.04
C THR A 18 17.56 -3.31 -18.13
N PRO A 19 16.28 -3.05 -18.45
CA PRO A 19 15.45 -2.21 -17.60
C PRO A 19 15.29 -2.85 -16.22
N CYS A 20 15.60 -2.08 -15.18
CA CYS A 20 15.30 -2.41 -13.79
C CYS A 20 13.76 -2.42 -13.63
N ALA A 21 13.07 -3.46 -14.08
CA ALA A 21 11.62 -3.42 -14.22
C ALA A 21 10.88 -3.52 -12.88
N LEU A 22 11.48 -4.20 -11.88
CA LEU A 22 10.84 -4.52 -10.60
C LEU A 22 11.37 -3.70 -9.42
N ALA A 23 12.70 -3.55 -9.31
CA ALA A 23 13.36 -2.79 -8.24
C ALA A 23 13.42 -1.29 -8.59
N VAL A 24 12.29 -0.61 -8.45
CA VAL A 24 12.11 0.82 -8.77
C VAL A 24 11.42 1.55 -7.62
N ASN A 25 11.08 2.84 -7.82
CA ASN A 25 10.27 3.62 -6.88
C ASN A 25 10.72 3.49 -5.41
N GLY A 26 12.01 3.71 -5.16
CA GLY A 26 12.60 3.69 -3.80
C GLY A 26 13.44 2.45 -3.47
N ASN A 27 13.21 1.30 -4.14
CA ASN A 27 13.99 0.09 -3.91
C ASN A 27 15.50 0.31 -4.18
N SER A 28 16.34 -0.48 -3.52
CA SER A 28 17.78 -0.56 -3.85
C SER A 28 17.98 -1.16 -5.25
N ALA A 29 18.98 -0.69 -5.99
CA ALA A 29 19.21 -1.05 -7.40
C ALA A 29 19.53 -2.54 -7.62
N ASP A 30 20.08 -3.22 -6.62
CA ASP A 30 20.45 -4.63 -6.63
C ASP A 30 19.47 -5.53 -5.84
N ASN A 31 18.33 -4.96 -5.40
CA ASN A 31 17.37 -5.68 -4.57
C ASN A 31 16.76 -6.89 -5.30
N GLN A 32 16.55 -7.97 -4.56
CA GLN A 32 15.88 -9.19 -5.03
C GLN A 32 14.59 -9.41 -4.25
N PHE A 33 13.66 -10.21 -4.79
CA PHE A 33 12.33 -10.39 -4.22
C PHE A 33 11.95 -11.86 -4.03
N ARG A 34 11.84 -12.25 -2.75
CA ARG A 34 11.14 -13.45 -2.31
C ARG A 34 10.21 -13.08 -1.17
N LEU A 35 8.97 -12.76 -1.53
CA LEU A 35 8.00 -12.17 -0.62
C LEU A 35 7.14 -13.26 0.02
N TYR A 36 7.05 -13.22 1.34
CA TYR A 36 6.05 -13.95 2.11
C TYR A 36 5.05 -12.95 2.67
N GLU A 37 3.78 -13.16 2.36
CA GLU A 37 2.71 -12.27 2.76
C GLU A 37 1.68 -13.02 3.61
N GLY A 38 1.32 -12.43 4.74
CA GLY A 38 0.20 -12.86 5.57
C GLY A 38 -0.86 -11.76 5.63
N PHE A 39 -2.12 -12.15 5.45
CA PHE A 39 -3.28 -11.28 5.61
C PHE A 39 -4.28 -11.88 6.59
N ALA A 40 -4.85 -11.04 7.45
CA ALA A 40 -5.92 -11.41 8.37
C ALA A 40 -6.98 -10.30 8.46
N GLN A 41 -8.23 -10.72 8.68
CA GLN A 41 -9.35 -9.84 8.98
C GLN A 41 -10.21 -10.47 10.08
N ALA A 42 -10.75 -9.63 10.96
CA ALA A 42 -11.69 -10.01 12.01
C ALA A 42 -12.87 -9.04 12.04
N ASP A 43 -14.08 -9.58 11.94
CA ASP A 43 -15.32 -8.82 12.07
C ASP A 43 -15.85 -8.91 13.51
N ILE A 44 -16.16 -7.76 14.09
CA ILE A 44 -16.64 -7.65 15.47
C ILE A 44 -18.17 -7.52 15.46
N GLY A 45 -18.85 -8.58 15.89
CA GLY A 45 -20.30 -8.59 16.07
C GLY A 45 -20.75 -8.00 17.41
N GLY A 46 -22.06 -7.76 17.55
CA GLY A 46 -22.68 -7.33 18.82
C GLY A 46 -22.54 -5.84 19.14
N LEU A 47 -21.95 -5.05 18.25
CA LEU A 47 -21.85 -3.60 18.37
C LEU A 47 -23.03 -2.90 17.69
N ALA A 48 -23.34 -1.67 18.13
CA ALA A 48 -24.37 -0.83 17.50
C ALA A 48 -24.04 -0.47 16.04
N VAL A 49 -22.75 -0.52 15.68
CA VAL A 49 -22.26 -0.32 14.32
C VAL A 49 -21.34 -1.49 13.95
N PRO A 50 -21.40 -2.01 12.71
CA PRO A 50 -20.49 -3.05 12.26
C PRO A 50 -19.05 -2.51 12.26
N LEU A 51 -18.11 -3.30 12.78
CA LEU A 51 -16.70 -2.96 12.85
C LEU A 51 -15.86 -4.15 12.41
N ALA A 52 -14.91 -3.92 11.52
CA ALA A 52 -13.96 -4.92 11.06
C ALA A 52 -12.54 -4.39 11.21
N PHE A 53 -11.62 -5.24 11.64
CA PHE A 53 -10.19 -4.95 11.63
C PHE A 53 -9.49 -5.84 10.62
N TYR A 54 -8.49 -5.31 9.95
CA TYR A 54 -7.71 -6.06 8.99
C TYR A 54 -6.22 -5.68 9.09
N GLY A 55 -5.37 -6.60 8.69
CA GLY A 55 -3.94 -6.39 8.70
C GLY A 55 -3.23 -7.25 7.67
N GLN A 56 -2.08 -6.76 7.25
CA GLN A 56 -1.22 -7.40 6.28
C GLN A 56 0.22 -7.25 6.75
N TYR A 57 1.03 -8.28 6.50
CA TYR A 57 2.46 -8.28 6.77
C TYR A 57 3.18 -8.93 5.61
N VAL A 58 4.25 -8.30 5.13
CA VAL A 58 5.10 -8.79 4.05
C VAL A 58 6.54 -8.83 4.53
N LYS A 59 7.23 -9.94 4.25
CA LYS A 59 8.67 -10.09 4.45
C LYS A 59 9.34 -10.47 3.14
N ASN A 60 10.36 -9.71 2.74
CA ASN A 60 11.21 -10.05 1.62
C ASN A 60 12.47 -10.80 2.10
N ASN A 61 12.50 -12.11 1.92
CA ASN A 61 13.61 -12.93 2.39
C ASN A 61 14.88 -12.83 1.51
N ASP A 62 14.80 -12.19 0.35
CA ASP A 62 15.95 -11.97 -0.54
C ASP A 62 16.32 -10.47 -0.63
N ALA A 63 15.82 -9.64 0.27
CA ALA A 63 16.21 -8.23 0.31
C ALA A 63 17.72 -8.07 0.55
N VAL A 64 18.33 -7.08 -0.12
CA VAL A 64 19.77 -6.78 0.02
C VAL A 64 20.13 -6.02 1.29
N THR A 65 19.13 -5.53 2.03
CA THR A 65 19.29 -4.85 3.32
C THR A 65 18.24 -5.36 4.32
N ASP A 66 18.39 -4.97 5.59
CA ASP A 66 17.42 -5.24 6.68
C ASP A 66 16.09 -4.45 6.56
N GLN A 67 15.95 -3.62 5.54
CA GLN A 67 14.75 -2.83 5.22
C GLN A 67 13.78 -3.67 4.38
N ASP A 68 13.42 -4.84 4.89
CA ASP A 68 12.84 -5.96 4.13
C ASP A 68 11.40 -6.28 4.53
N THR A 69 10.80 -5.45 5.38
CA THR A 69 9.50 -5.71 6.00
C THR A 69 8.50 -4.60 5.71
N ALA A 70 7.26 -4.96 5.40
CA ALA A 70 6.14 -4.02 5.28
C ALA A 70 4.94 -4.54 6.06
N TRP A 71 4.15 -3.64 6.60
CA TRP A 71 2.93 -4.00 7.29
C TRP A 71 1.86 -2.92 7.19
N LEU A 72 0.62 -3.36 7.35
CA LEU A 72 -0.56 -2.51 7.39
C LEU A 72 -1.49 -3.00 8.49
N ILE A 73 -2.12 -2.05 9.18
CA ILE A 73 -3.29 -2.30 10.01
C ILE A 73 -4.40 -1.32 9.66
N GLY A 74 -5.63 -1.79 9.62
CA GLY A 74 -6.77 -0.98 9.29
C GLY A 74 -8.05 -1.41 9.97
N ALA A 75 -9.03 -0.52 9.90
CA ALA A 75 -10.37 -0.72 10.41
C ALA A 75 -11.40 -0.21 9.41
N LYS A 76 -12.53 -0.90 9.32
CA LYS A 76 -13.68 -0.52 8.49
C LYS A 76 -14.94 -0.50 9.33
N SER A 77 -15.83 0.41 9.00
CA SER A 77 -17.14 0.50 9.65
C SER A 77 -18.18 1.06 8.70
N LYS A 78 -19.44 0.69 8.91
CA LYS A 78 -20.58 1.28 8.19
C LYS A 78 -21.49 2.00 9.19
N VAL A 79 -21.57 3.32 9.07
CA VAL A 79 -22.24 4.18 10.06
C VAL A 79 -23.14 5.17 9.33
N PHE A 80 -24.45 5.17 9.64
CA PHE A 80 -25.44 6.09 9.04
C PHE A 80 -25.40 6.18 7.50
N GLY A 81 -25.20 5.05 6.82
CA GLY A 81 -25.10 4.99 5.35
C GLY A 81 -23.71 5.31 4.79
N PHE A 82 -22.78 5.80 5.60
CA PHE A 82 -21.39 6.00 5.21
C PHE A 82 -20.57 4.72 5.41
N ASN A 83 -19.77 4.38 4.41
CA ASN A 83 -18.73 3.37 4.52
C ASN A 83 -17.42 4.07 4.87
N LEU A 84 -16.83 3.73 6.00
CA LEU A 84 -15.58 4.29 6.53
C LEU A 84 -14.49 3.23 6.45
N ASP A 85 -13.31 3.62 5.95
CA ASP A 85 -12.11 2.78 5.92
C ASP A 85 -10.90 3.62 6.31
N TYR A 86 -10.15 3.14 7.29
CA TYR A 86 -8.91 3.73 7.74
C TYR A 86 -7.82 2.66 7.76
N ASN A 87 -6.62 3.02 7.31
CA ASN A 87 -5.43 2.23 7.62
C ASN A 87 -4.20 3.09 7.82
N TYR A 88 -3.27 2.52 8.58
CA TYR A 88 -1.88 2.94 8.61
C TYR A 88 -1.02 1.83 8.00
N ARG A 89 -0.03 2.23 7.21
CA ARG A 89 0.95 1.31 6.65
C ARG A 89 2.37 1.87 6.75
N ASP A 90 3.31 0.97 6.95
CA ASP A 90 4.76 1.23 6.89
C ASP A 90 5.37 0.22 5.90
N ILE A 91 6.09 0.74 4.92
CA ILE A 91 6.70 -0.02 3.84
C ILE A 91 8.18 0.31 3.84
N GLN A 92 9.01 -0.59 4.38
CA GLN A 92 10.45 -0.43 4.29
C GLN A 92 10.91 -0.54 2.84
N ARG A 93 12.08 0.05 2.57
CA ARG A 93 12.62 0.26 1.22
C ARG A 93 12.54 -0.96 0.31
N ASN A 94 12.90 -2.14 0.80
CA ASN A 94 13.08 -3.35 0.01
C ASN A 94 12.05 -4.43 0.36
N ALA A 95 10.98 -4.07 1.06
CA ALA A 95 9.97 -5.00 1.53
C ALA A 95 9.01 -5.50 0.44
N VAL A 96 8.75 -4.68 -0.57
CA VAL A 96 7.80 -4.96 -1.66
C VAL A 96 8.38 -4.53 -3.00
N VAL A 97 7.82 -5.09 -4.07
CA VAL A 97 8.17 -4.70 -5.44
C VAL A 97 7.70 -3.27 -5.70
N GLY A 98 8.65 -2.35 -5.87
CA GLY A 98 8.37 -0.93 -6.07
C GLY A 98 7.64 -0.62 -7.36
N ALA A 99 7.67 -1.50 -8.36
CA ALA A 99 6.86 -1.34 -9.57
C ALA A 99 5.34 -1.50 -9.35
N PHE A 100 4.94 -2.09 -8.23
CA PHE A 100 3.54 -2.40 -7.91
C PHE A 100 2.98 -1.59 -6.75
N THR A 101 3.68 -0.54 -6.34
CA THR A 101 3.24 0.38 -5.29
C THR A 101 2.09 1.27 -5.76
N ASP A 102 1.24 1.64 -4.80
CA ASP A 102 0.12 2.55 -4.94
C ASP A 102 0.63 3.99 -5.18
N SER A 103 0.44 4.52 -6.39
CA SER A 103 0.95 5.85 -6.78
C SER A 103 0.43 6.99 -5.91
N ASP A 104 -0.76 6.84 -5.34
CA ASP A 104 -1.39 7.87 -4.51
C ASP A 104 -0.85 7.88 -3.08
N PHE A 105 -0.20 6.79 -2.67
CA PHE A 105 0.46 6.66 -1.37
C PHE A 105 1.94 7.01 -1.49
N ALA A 106 2.37 8.10 -0.84
CA ALA A 106 3.77 8.51 -0.80
C ALA A 106 4.44 8.62 -2.19
N ASN A 107 3.69 9.13 -3.18
CA ASN A 107 4.13 9.27 -4.57
C ASN A 107 4.53 7.93 -5.22
N GLY A 108 3.94 6.82 -4.77
CA GLY A 108 4.24 5.49 -5.27
C GLY A 108 5.58 4.95 -4.80
N THR A 109 6.20 5.49 -3.75
CA THR A 109 7.53 5.06 -3.33
C THR A 109 7.49 4.06 -2.17
N THR A 110 8.42 3.09 -2.18
CA THR A 110 8.83 2.28 -1.03
C THR A 110 9.75 3.08 -0.11
N GLY A 111 9.94 2.63 1.14
CA GLY A 111 10.56 3.48 2.16
C GLY A 111 9.60 4.61 2.53
N SER A 112 8.37 4.24 2.85
CA SER A 112 7.28 5.18 3.06
C SER A 112 6.32 4.70 4.12
N ARG A 113 5.61 5.65 4.74
CA ARG A 113 4.70 5.39 5.85
C ARG A 113 3.62 6.44 5.93
N GLY A 114 2.44 6.06 6.41
CA GLY A 114 1.35 7.02 6.49
C GLY A 114 -0.05 6.44 6.62
N HIS A 115 -0.99 7.36 6.64
CA HIS A 115 -2.41 7.12 6.88
C HIS A 115 -3.19 7.21 5.57
N LYS A 116 -4.16 6.31 5.39
CA LYS A 116 -5.23 6.41 4.40
C LYS A 116 -6.56 6.51 5.13
N MET A 117 -7.36 7.48 4.75
CA MET A 117 -8.71 7.71 5.26
C MET A 117 -9.65 7.75 4.07
N LYS A 118 -10.67 6.89 4.06
CA LYS A 118 -11.67 6.84 2.99
C LYS A 118 -13.07 6.90 3.59
N VAL A 119 -13.91 7.73 2.98
CA VAL A 119 -15.35 7.78 3.22
C VAL A 119 -16.06 7.58 1.89
N SER A 120 -17.11 6.78 1.87
CA SER A 120 -18.02 6.70 0.72
C SER A 120 -19.48 6.62 1.15
N TYR A 121 -20.36 7.03 0.26
CA TYR A 121 -21.80 6.97 0.44
C TYR A 121 -22.44 6.33 -0.80
N ASP A 122 -23.23 5.28 -0.56
CA ASP A 122 -23.98 4.59 -1.60
C ASP A 122 -25.28 5.37 -1.82
N ILE A 123 -25.41 6.07 -2.96
CA ILE A 123 -26.60 6.87 -3.27
C ILE A 123 -27.76 5.94 -3.65
N ASP A 124 -27.47 4.95 -4.48
CA ASP A 124 -28.35 3.83 -4.76
C ASP A 124 -27.50 2.60 -5.16
N LYS A 125 -28.15 1.55 -5.68
CA LYS A 125 -27.45 0.32 -6.11
C LYS A 125 -26.53 0.52 -7.33
N ASN A 126 -26.69 1.63 -8.06
CA ASN A 126 -26.02 1.97 -9.31
C ASN A 126 -25.02 3.11 -9.16
N PHE A 127 -25.08 3.93 -8.10
CA PHE A 127 -24.27 5.13 -7.95
C PHE A 127 -23.71 5.30 -6.53
N ALA A 128 -22.41 5.58 -6.44
CA ALA A 128 -21.73 5.88 -5.18
C ALA A 128 -20.73 7.04 -5.34
N LEU A 129 -20.56 7.80 -4.27
CA LEU A 129 -19.55 8.85 -4.17
C LEU A 129 -18.54 8.51 -3.07
N GLY A 130 -17.28 8.85 -3.30
CA GLY A 130 -16.21 8.60 -2.35
C GLY A 130 -15.20 9.74 -2.28
N ALA A 131 -14.55 9.87 -1.14
CA ALA A 131 -13.38 10.69 -0.95
C ALA A 131 -12.32 9.87 -0.21
N THR A 132 -11.07 9.96 -0.69
CA THR A 132 -9.92 9.32 -0.06
C THR A 132 -8.85 10.35 0.19
N TYR A 133 -8.30 10.37 1.40
CA TYR A 133 -7.20 11.24 1.79
C TYR A 133 -6.02 10.43 2.29
N PHE A 134 -4.84 10.79 1.81
CA PHE A 134 -3.57 10.18 2.15
C PHE A 134 -2.70 11.21 2.86
N LEU A 135 -2.24 10.86 4.07
CA LEU A 135 -1.26 11.63 4.84
C LEU A 135 -0.01 10.79 4.97
N THR A 136 0.98 11.04 4.12
CA THR A 136 2.10 10.12 3.97
C THR A 136 3.44 10.83 4.00
N LYS A 137 4.47 10.06 4.34
CA LYS A 137 5.87 10.46 4.28
C LYS A 137 6.62 9.46 3.42
N ALA A 138 7.43 9.98 2.52
CA ALA A 138 8.40 9.22 1.75
C ALA A 138 9.81 9.55 2.25
N ASP A 139 10.58 8.53 2.63
CA ASP A 139 12.01 8.70 2.91
C ASP A 139 12.74 9.17 1.63
N TYR A 140 12.21 8.80 0.45
CA TYR A 140 12.69 9.20 -0.87
C TYR A 140 11.52 9.52 -1.80
N ALA A 141 11.07 10.77 -1.84
CA ALA A 141 10.11 11.20 -2.87
C ALA A 141 10.76 11.32 -4.26
N SER A 142 12.08 11.50 -4.32
CA SER A 142 12.89 11.42 -5.54
C SER A 142 14.35 11.08 -5.21
N ARG A 143 15.24 11.03 -6.22
CA ARG A 143 16.69 10.81 -5.99
C ARG A 143 17.33 11.90 -5.13
N THR A 144 16.74 13.09 -5.09
CA THR A 144 17.29 14.27 -4.39
C THR A 144 16.43 14.73 -3.22
N GLN A 145 15.15 14.37 -3.18
CA GLN A 145 14.24 14.75 -2.09
C GLN A 145 14.05 13.61 -1.11
N ARG A 146 14.47 13.87 0.12
CA ARG A 146 14.34 12.95 1.26
C ARG A 146 13.36 13.50 2.28
N ASP A 147 12.76 12.60 3.05
CA ASP A 147 11.86 12.91 4.16
C ASP A 147 10.73 13.89 3.79
N ALA A 148 10.10 13.64 2.64
CA ALA A 148 9.07 14.51 2.11
C ALA A 148 7.68 14.11 2.60
N ASN A 149 6.90 15.10 3.03
CA ASN A 149 5.46 14.92 3.21
C ASN A 149 4.79 14.86 1.83
N THR A 150 3.98 13.83 1.59
CA THR A 150 3.23 13.65 0.36
C THR A 150 1.78 13.39 0.72
N ASN A 151 0.93 14.40 0.51
CA ASN A 151 -0.48 14.30 0.84
C ASN A 151 -1.31 14.32 -0.45
N THR A 152 -2.25 13.39 -0.56
CA THR A 152 -3.08 13.22 -1.77
C THR A 152 -4.55 13.23 -1.37
N LEU A 153 -5.36 14.01 -2.07
CA LEU A 153 -6.82 13.96 -1.97
C LEU A 153 -7.39 13.42 -3.28
N GLN A 154 -8.24 12.40 -3.19
CA GLN A 154 -8.95 11.82 -4.32
C GLN A 154 -10.46 11.93 -4.10
N LEU A 155 -11.17 12.16 -5.20
CA LEU A 155 -12.62 12.18 -5.27
C LEU A 155 -13.06 11.14 -6.30
N ASP A 156 -13.92 10.22 -5.88
CA ASP A 156 -14.39 9.09 -6.67
C ASP A 156 -15.90 9.22 -6.94
N ALA A 157 -16.31 8.94 -8.17
CA ALA A 157 -17.71 8.73 -8.53
C ALA A 157 -17.82 7.41 -9.30
N GLU A 158 -18.60 6.47 -8.76
CA GLU A 158 -18.77 5.13 -9.33
C GLU A 158 -20.19 4.98 -9.88
N ALA A 159 -20.31 4.55 -11.14
CA ALA A 159 -21.58 4.26 -11.80
C ALA A 159 -21.57 2.82 -12.35
N LYS A 160 -22.63 2.04 -12.08
CA LYS A 160 -22.82 0.67 -12.57
C LYS A 160 -24.00 0.63 -13.54
N PHE A 161 -23.81 -0.01 -14.70
CA PHE A 161 -24.78 -0.13 -15.79
C PHE A 161 -25.17 -1.59 -16.02
#